data_AF-A0A9P9A218-F1
#
_entry.id   AF-A0A9P9A218-F1
#
_cell.length_a   1.000
_cell.length_b   1.000
_cell.length_c   1.000
_cell.angle_alpha   90.00
_cell.angle_beta   90.00
_cell.angle_gamma   90.00
#
_symmetry.space_group_name_H-M   'P 1'
#
loop_
_entity.id
_entity.type
_entity.pdbx_description
1 polymer ?
#
loop_
_entity_poly.entity_id
_entity_poly.type
_entity_poly.pdbx_seq_one_letter_code
_entity_poly.pdbx_strand_id
1 'polypeptide(L)'
;MEVWWMSPDGSVQNAYWYEEKEWNRFPLAPPGSAALGGGIEAVSRVPRNMEVWWIGPNGSVQDAYFFEDAGWQRFELAGPQSAATRSSIEAVSRKRDTMELWWIAPNGSVQDAYFYDDAGWGRSELAPSGSASEGGIAAVSRRPGTMEIWWTAPNGSVQDAYGYDWWKRFELAGPGSAAVGSEVSCISRTADSMEVWFSGSSGSIENHYWHG
;
A
#
# COMPACT_ATOMS: atom_id res chain seq x y z
N MET A 1 -6.75 9.19 -16.69
CA MET A 1 -7.18 8.58 -15.42
C MET A 1 -7.13 7.08 -15.59
N GLU A 2 -6.66 6.39 -14.57
CA GLU A 2 -6.49 4.94 -14.54
C GLU A 2 -7.23 4.41 -13.32
N VAL A 3 -7.90 3.28 -13.47
CA VAL A 3 -8.61 2.59 -12.38
C VAL A 3 -8.25 1.11 -12.44
N TRP A 4 -7.81 0.59 -11.30
CA TRP A 4 -7.36 -0.79 -11.14
C TRP A 4 -8.29 -1.52 -10.19
N TRP A 5 -8.61 -2.77 -10.50
CA TRP A 5 -9.40 -3.62 -9.60
C TRP A 5 -9.10 -5.10 -9.81
N MET A 6 -9.44 -5.90 -8.81
CA MET A 6 -9.48 -7.35 -8.90
C MET A 6 -10.91 -7.80 -9.21
N SER A 7 -11.09 -8.61 -10.24
CA SER A 7 -12.38 -9.20 -10.57
C SER A 7 -12.65 -10.46 -9.74
N PRO A 8 -13.92 -10.92 -9.62
CA PRO A 8 -14.27 -12.12 -8.87
C PRO A 8 -13.58 -13.43 -9.31
N ASP A 9 -13.07 -13.48 -10.54
CA ASP A 9 -12.28 -14.60 -11.07
C ASP A 9 -10.78 -14.52 -10.71
N GLY A 10 -10.37 -13.51 -9.94
CA GLY A 10 -8.98 -13.26 -9.54
C GLY A 10 -8.12 -12.61 -10.63
N SER A 11 -8.71 -12.11 -11.73
CA SER A 11 -7.98 -11.30 -12.71
C SER A 11 -7.74 -9.87 -12.21
N VAL A 12 -6.61 -9.27 -12.60
CA VAL A 12 -6.34 -7.86 -12.36
C VAL A 12 -6.71 -7.09 -13.62
N GLN A 13 -7.58 -6.10 -13.46
CA GLN A 13 -8.20 -5.37 -14.55
C GLN A 13 -7.84 -3.89 -14.50
N ASN A 14 -7.88 -3.26 -15.67
CA ASN A 14 -7.71 -1.84 -15.84
C ASN A 14 -8.89 -1.23 -16.60
N ALA A 15 -9.21 0.01 -16.25
CA ALA A 15 -9.93 0.95 -17.09
C ALA A 15 -9.15 2.24 -17.17
N TYR A 16 -8.98 2.75 -18.38
CA TYR A 16 -8.25 3.98 -18.64
C TYR A 16 -9.07 4.97 -19.46
N TRP A 17 -8.84 6.25 -19.18
CA TRP A 17 -9.47 7.38 -19.85
C TRP A 17 -8.46 8.47 -20.14
N TYR A 18 -8.52 8.99 -21.37
CA TYR A 18 -7.79 10.17 -21.80
C TYR A 18 -8.78 11.22 -22.25
N GLU A 19 -8.39 12.49 -22.14
CA GLU A 19 -9.20 13.63 -22.59
C GLU A 19 -9.69 13.41 -24.03
N GLU A 20 -10.97 13.72 -24.27
CA GLU A 20 -11.68 13.53 -25.54
C GLU A 20 -11.78 12.07 -26.04
N LYS A 21 -11.43 11.07 -25.24
CA LYS A 21 -11.61 9.64 -25.56
C LYS A 21 -12.66 8.97 -24.67
N GLU A 22 -13.17 7.82 -25.13
CA GLU A 22 -13.98 6.94 -24.30
C GLU A 22 -13.10 6.15 -23.32
N TRP A 23 -13.73 5.63 -22.25
CA TRP A 23 -13.07 4.66 -21.37
C TRP A 23 -12.75 3.38 -22.15
N ASN A 24 -11.53 2.91 -22.00
CA ASN A 24 -11.08 1.63 -22.54
C ASN A 24 -10.70 0.70 -21.39
N ARG A 25 -10.66 -0.61 -21.66
CA ARG A 25 -10.37 -1.62 -20.64
C ARG A 25 -9.47 -2.71 -21.18
N PHE A 26 -8.65 -3.28 -20.31
CA PHE A 26 -7.88 -4.48 -20.60
C PHE A 26 -7.56 -5.27 -19.32
N PRO A 27 -7.37 -6.59 -19.41
CA PRO A 27 -6.84 -7.37 -18.30
C PRO A 27 -5.32 -7.16 -18.19
N LEU A 28 -4.85 -6.71 -17.03
CA LEU A 28 -3.42 -6.64 -16.70
C LEU A 28 -2.86 -8.02 -16.34
N ALA A 29 -3.66 -8.83 -15.63
CA ALA A 29 -3.32 -10.20 -15.26
C ALA A 29 -4.52 -11.14 -15.43
N PRO A 30 -4.30 -12.40 -15.88
CA PRO A 30 -5.38 -13.34 -16.17
C PRO A 30 -6.12 -13.81 -14.91
N PRO A 31 -7.24 -14.53 -15.05
CA PRO A 31 -7.95 -15.14 -13.91
C PRO A 31 -7.03 -15.95 -13.00
N GLY A 32 -7.27 -15.90 -11.70
CA GLY A 32 -6.46 -16.56 -10.66
C GLY A 32 -5.12 -15.89 -10.35
N SER A 33 -4.89 -14.65 -10.80
CA SER A 33 -3.63 -13.92 -10.53
C SER A 33 -3.61 -13.17 -9.20
N ALA A 34 -4.76 -12.88 -8.61
CA ALA A 34 -4.88 -12.07 -7.40
C ALA A 34 -5.74 -12.74 -6.31
N ALA A 35 -5.38 -12.49 -5.05
CA ALA A 35 -6.17 -12.87 -3.88
C ALA A 35 -7.34 -11.90 -3.71
N LEU A 36 -8.58 -12.39 -3.77
CA LEU A 36 -9.79 -11.54 -3.76
C LEU A 36 -9.98 -10.69 -2.49
N GLY A 37 -9.29 -11.01 -1.41
CA GLY A 37 -9.29 -10.21 -0.18
C GLY A 37 -8.03 -9.38 0.02
N GLY A 38 -7.05 -9.48 -0.88
CA GLY A 38 -5.78 -8.77 -0.76
C GLY A 38 -5.84 -7.36 -1.32
N GLY A 39 -4.81 -6.57 -1.04
CA GLY A 39 -4.67 -5.21 -1.57
C GLY A 39 -4.29 -5.17 -3.06
N ILE A 40 -4.65 -4.06 -3.69
CA ILE A 40 -4.11 -3.57 -4.96
C ILE A 40 -3.80 -2.09 -4.80
N GLU A 41 -2.62 -1.65 -5.24
CA GLU A 41 -2.20 -0.25 -5.14
C GLU A 41 -1.46 0.17 -6.41
N ALA A 42 -1.56 1.45 -6.78
CA ALA A 42 -0.94 1.95 -7.99
C ALA A 42 -0.41 3.37 -7.84
N VAL A 43 0.81 3.60 -8.32
CA VAL A 43 1.41 4.94 -8.34
C VAL A 43 1.84 5.34 -9.74
N SER A 44 1.82 6.65 -10.00
CA SER A 44 2.43 7.25 -11.19
C SER A 44 3.40 8.33 -10.74
N ARG A 45 4.70 8.09 -10.94
CA ARG A 45 5.78 8.98 -10.46
C ARG A 45 6.16 10.07 -11.45
N VAL A 46 6.02 9.75 -12.72
CA VAL A 46 6.35 10.61 -13.85
C VAL A 46 5.28 10.39 -14.92
N PRO A 47 4.97 11.40 -15.74
CA PRO A 47 3.97 11.26 -16.79
C PRO A 47 4.22 10.00 -17.62
N ARG A 48 3.12 9.29 -17.94
CA ARG A 48 3.11 8.08 -18.80
C ARG A 48 3.87 6.87 -18.26
N ASN A 49 4.16 6.85 -16.96
CA ASN A 49 4.66 5.68 -16.26
C ASN A 49 3.73 5.32 -15.13
N MET A 50 3.50 4.03 -14.97
CA MET A 50 2.58 3.49 -13.97
C MET A 50 3.20 2.25 -13.37
N GLU A 51 2.90 2.04 -12.12
CA GLU A 51 3.31 0.89 -11.35
C GLU A 51 2.09 0.40 -10.57
N VAL A 52 1.84 -0.91 -10.59
CA VAL A 52 0.68 -1.53 -9.96
C VAL A 52 1.14 -2.77 -9.21
N TRP A 53 0.79 -2.85 -7.93
CA TRP A 53 1.07 -4.01 -7.10
C TRP A 53 -0.21 -4.65 -6.59
N TRP A 54 -0.17 -5.96 -6.41
CA TRP A 54 -1.28 -6.69 -5.79
C TRP A 54 -0.78 -7.94 -5.08
N ILE A 55 -1.62 -8.48 -4.20
CA ILE A 55 -1.33 -9.74 -3.50
C ILE A 55 -1.81 -10.93 -4.33
N GLY A 56 -0.92 -11.89 -4.59
CA GLY A 56 -1.24 -13.15 -5.27
C GLY A 56 -1.93 -14.17 -4.36
N PRO A 57 -2.65 -15.18 -4.90
CA PRO A 57 -3.38 -16.17 -4.09
C PRO A 57 -2.50 -17.01 -3.13
N ASN A 58 -1.20 -17.11 -3.42
CA ASN A 58 -0.21 -17.80 -2.59
C ASN A 58 0.48 -16.86 -1.56
N GLY A 59 0.03 -15.62 -1.43
CA GLY A 59 0.64 -14.60 -0.58
C GLY A 59 1.92 -13.98 -1.15
N SER A 60 2.16 -14.08 -2.46
CA SER A 60 3.20 -13.29 -3.12
C SER A 60 2.77 -11.82 -3.28
N VAL A 61 3.74 -10.93 -3.40
CA VAL A 61 3.52 -9.56 -3.87
C VAL A 61 3.92 -9.48 -5.33
N GLN A 62 2.94 -9.21 -6.18
CA GLN A 62 3.12 -9.08 -7.62
C GLN A 62 3.31 -7.61 -7.97
N ASP A 63 4.08 -7.37 -9.02
CA ASP A 63 4.44 -6.05 -9.53
C ASP A 63 4.21 -6.02 -11.05
N ALA A 64 3.63 -4.92 -11.52
CA ALA A 64 3.50 -4.63 -12.94
C ALA A 64 3.78 -3.16 -13.21
N TYR A 65 4.76 -2.93 -14.08
CA TYR A 65 5.16 -1.59 -14.49
C TYR A 65 4.90 -1.35 -15.97
N PHE A 66 4.63 -0.10 -16.30
CA PHE A 66 4.44 0.37 -17.67
C PHE A 66 5.37 1.53 -17.99
N PHE A 67 6.10 1.38 -19.09
CA PHE A 67 6.78 2.47 -19.80
C PHE A 67 6.16 2.63 -21.19
N GLU A 68 5.93 3.87 -21.64
CA GLU A 68 5.28 4.16 -22.94
C GLU A 68 5.97 3.48 -24.14
N ASP A 69 7.29 3.34 -24.09
CA ASP A 69 8.12 2.75 -25.14
C ASP A 69 8.31 1.23 -25.01
N ALA A 70 8.03 0.64 -23.85
CA ALA A 70 8.24 -0.80 -23.59
C ALA A 70 6.94 -1.59 -23.32
N GLY A 71 5.84 -0.91 -23.03
CA GLY A 71 4.58 -1.52 -22.62
C GLY A 71 4.61 -2.07 -21.18
N TRP A 72 3.67 -2.96 -20.88
CA TRP A 72 3.56 -3.61 -19.57
C TRP A 72 4.58 -4.73 -19.39
N GLN A 73 5.25 -4.71 -18.25
CA GLN A 73 6.10 -5.77 -17.74
C GLN A 73 5.53 -6.26 -16.41
N ARG A 74 5.82 -7.50 -16.03
CA ARG A 74 5.33 -8.09 -14.77
C ARG A 74 6.38 -8.98 -14.14
N PHE A 75 6.49 -8.92 -12.82
CA PHE A 75 7.35 -9.83 -12.05
C PHE A 75 6.82 -10.01 -10.62
N GLU A 76 7.40 -10.97 -9.92
CA GLU A 76 7.12 -11.21 -8.50
C GLU A 76 8.11 -10.41 -7.66
N LEU A 77 7.65 -9.36 -6.98
CA LEU A 77 8.46 -8.53 -6.09
C LEU A 77 8.81 -9.26 -4.79
N ALA A 78 7.87 -10.06 -4.28
CA ALA A 78 8.08 -10.91 -3.12
C ALA A 78 7.40 -12.28 -3.31
N GLY A 79 8.14 -13.35 -2.98
CA GLY A 79 7.70 -14.72 -3.21
C GLY A 79 6.50 -15.19 -2.39
N PRO A 80 6.07 -16.44 -2.57
CA PRO A 80 4.97 -17.03 -1.83
C PRO A 80 5.09 -16.82 -0.31
N GLN A 81 3.96 -16.64 0.38
CA GLN A 81 3.86 -16.41 1.83
C GLN A 81 4.53 -15.11 2.35
N SER A 82 4.89 -14.17 1.47
CA SER A 82 5.44 -12.87 1.86
C SER A 82 4.39 -11.90 2.39
N ALA A 83 3.13 -12.04 1.96
CA ALA A 83 2.00 -11.21 2.35
C ALA A 83 0.82 -12.08 2.82
N ALA A 84 0.08 -11.60 3.81
CA ALA A 84 -1.21 -12.18 4.18
C ALA A 84 -2.20 -11.98 3.03
N THR A 85 -2.98 -13.00 2.67
CA THR A 85 -3.87 -12.94 1.49
C THR A 85 -5.10 -12.04 1.68
N ARG A 86 -5.26 -11.48 2.87
CA ARG A 86 -6.31 -10.53 3.24
C ARG A 86 -5.77 -9.20 3.75
N SER A 87 -4.46 -8.95 3.65
CA SER A 87 -3.91 -7.64 3.98
C SER A 87 -4.05 -6.67 2.83
N SER A 88 -4.10 -5.39 3.17
CA SER A 88 -3.92 -4.30 2.20
C SER A 88 -2.45 -4.20 1.78
N ILE A 89 -2.24 -3.45 0.70
CA ILE A 89 -0.94 -3.05 0.19
C ILE A 89 -1.02 -1.54 -0.02
N GLU A 90 0.04 -0.82 0.32
CA GLU A 90 0.05 0.64 0.25
C GLU A 90 1.39 1.10 -0.30
N ALA A 91 1.36 2.16 -1.10
CA ALA A 91 2.53 2.64 -1.79
C ALA A 91 2.56 4.17 -1.80
N VAL A 92 3.76 4.73 -1.66
CA VAL A 92 3.96 6.16 -1.89
C VAL A 92 5.15 6.40 -2.79
N SER A 93 5.09 7.50 -3.52
CA SER A 93 6.25 8.06 -4.18
C SER A 93 6.65 9.35 -3.49
N ARG A 94 7.86 9.37 -2.95
CA ARG A 94 8.42 10.56 -2.28
C ARG A 94 9.04 11.53 -3.27
N LYS A 95 9.56 11.00 -4.38
CA LYS A 95 10.28 11.69 -5.45
C LYS A 95 10.07 10.91 -6.75
N ARG A 96 10.32 11.58 -7.88
CA ARG A 96 10.14 11.02 -9.23
C ARG A 96 10.87 9.68 -9.46
N ASP A 97 11.95 9.44 -8.74
CA ASP A 97 12.91 8.34 -8.86
C ASP A 97 12.80 7.31 -7.73
N THR A 98 11.79 7.42 -6.86
CA THR A 98 11.61 6.53 -5.70
C THR A 98 10.19 6.01 -5.55
N MET A 99 10.06 4.74 -5.16
CA MET A 99 8.81 4.14 -4.68
C MET A 99 9.07 3.43 -3.37
N GLU A 100 8.03 3.36 -2.56
CA GLU A 100 8.02 2.66 -1.29
C GLU A 100 6.69 1.93 -1.22
N LEU A 101 6.71 0.68 -0.74
CA LEU A 101 5.60 -0.24 -0.76
C LEU A 101 5.58 -1.02 0.55
N TRP A 102 4.42 -1.09 1.19
CA TRP A 102 4.25 -1.79 2.45
C TRP A 102 3.07 -2.74 2.42
N TRP A 103 3.21 -3.82 3.17
CA TRP A 103 2.18 -4.82 3.38
C TRP A 103 2.39 -5.56 4.70
N ILE A 104 1.38 -6.31 5.11
CA ILE A 104 1.44 -7.16 6.31
C ILE A 104 1.67 -8.61 5.88
N ALA A 105 2.70 -9.26 6.46
CA ALA A 105 2.98 -10.67 6.25
C ALA A 105 2.11 -11.58 7.15
N PRO A 106 1.97 -12.88 6.86
CA PRO A 106 1.12 -13.79 7.65
C PRO A 106 1.51 -13.93 9.13
N ASN A 107 2.77 -13.64 9.48
CA ASN A 107 3.25 -13.62 10.87
C ASN A 107 2.98 -12.28 11.59
N GLY A 108 2.29 -11.34 10.95
CA GLY A 108 2.00 -10.00 11.49
C GLY A 108 3.19 -9.05 11.51
N SER A 109 4.27 -9.35 10.78
CA SER A 109 5.33 -8.35 10.51
C SER A 109 4.85 -7.35 9.45
N VAL A 110 5.33 -6.11 9.56
CA VAL A 110 5.13 -5.08 8.53
C VAL A 110 6.36 -5.09 7.62
N GLN A 111 6.13 -5.40 6.36
CA GLN A 111 7.16 -5.51 5.34
C GLN A 111 7.26 -4.21 4.57
N ASP A 112 8.46 -3.97 4.04
CA ASP A 112 8.86 -2.77 3.32
C ASP A 112 9.61 -3.17 2.05
N ALA A 113 9.24 -2.58 0.92
CA ALA A 113 10.02 -2.63 -0.31
C ALA A 113 10.23 -1.23 -0.85
N TYR A 114 11.46 -0.93 -1.20
CA TYR A 114 11.87 0.37 -1.69
C TYR A 114 12.52 0.24 -3.05
N PHE A 115 12.23 1.17 -3.94
CA PHE A 115 12.81 1.26 -5.27
C PHE A 115 13.55 2.59 -5.44
N TYR A 116 14.74 2.51 -6.01
CA TYR A 116 15.49 3.67 -6.51
C TYR A 116 15.90 3.41 -7.96
N ASP A 117 15.73 4.38 -8.86
CA ASP A 117 16.06 4.22 -10.29
C ASP A 117 17.50 3.70 -10.54
N ASP A 118 18.46 4.02 -9.66
CA ASP A 118 19.88 3.65 -9.76
C ASP A 118 20.26 2.35 -9.03
N ALA A 119 19.40 1.82 -8.17
CA ALA A 119 19.66 0.62 -7.36
C ALA A 119 18.66 -0.52 -7.59
N GLY A 120 17.48 -0.23 -8.14
CA GLY A 120 16.38 -1.16 -8.26
C GLY A 120 15.65 -1.37 -6.94
N TRP A 121 15.00 -2.53 -6.82
CA TRP A 121 14.22 -2.93 -5.66
C TRP A 121 15.09 -3.50 -4.53
N GLY A 122 14.90 -3.00 -3.32
CA GLY A 122 15.34 -3.59 -2.06
C GLY A 122 14.15 -3.92 -1.17
N ARG A 123 14.38 -4.70 -0.11
CA ARG A 123 13.36 -5.10 0.87
C ARG A 123 13.89 -5.07 2.30
N SER A 124 13.01 -4.72 3.23
CA SER A 124 13.26 -4.68 4.67
C SER A 124 12.05 -5.18 5.46
N GLU A 125 12.27 -5.45 6.75
CA GLU A 125 11.21 -5.54 7.74
C GLU A 125 11.11 -4.21 8.50
N LEU A 126 9.96 -3.54 8.42
CA LEU A 126 9.70 -2.29 9.13
C LEU A 126 9.34 -2.54 10.60
N ALA A 127 8.55 -3.58 10.85
CA ALA A 127 8.16 -4.00 12.20
C ALA A 127 8.13 -5.54 12.31
N PRO A 128 8.61 -6.11 13.43
CA PRO A 128 8.78 -7.54 13.58
C PRO A 128 7.47 -8.32 13.64
N SER A 129 7.57 -9.65 13.59
CA SER A 129 6.42 -10.56 13.73
C SER A 129 5.52 -10.19 14.93
N GLY A 130 4.21 -10.23 14.74
CA GLY A 130 3.21 -9.87 15.74
C GLY A 130 2.95 -8.37 15.93
N SER A 131 3.57 -7.50 15.13
CA SER A 131 3.37 -6.04 15.21
C SER A 131 2.04 -5.56 14.63
N ALA A 132 1.45 -6.33 13.71
CA ALA A 132 0.25 -5.97 12.98
C ALA A 132 -0.74 -7.14 12.90
N SER A 133 -2.03 -6.82 12.85
CA SER A 133 -3.09 -7.75 12.45
C SER A 133 -3.31 -7.69 10.95
N GLU A 134 -3.71 -8.81 10.35
CA GLU A 134 -4.17 -8.81 8.95
C GLU A 134 -5.32 -7.81 8.79
N GLY A 135 -5.17 -6.83 7.90
CA GLY A 135 -6.12 -5.74 7.71
C GLY A 135 -5.47 -4.54 7.04
N GLY A 136 -5.89 -3.34 7.46
CA GLY A 136 -5.46 -2.07 6.88
C GLY A 136 -4.06 -1.63 7.25
N ILE A 137 -3.35 -1.16 6.22
CA ILE A 137 -2.15 -0.35 6.27
C ILE A 137 -2.43 0.90 5.44
N ALA A 138 -1.96 2.05 5.89
CA ALA A 138 -2.16 3.30 5.19
C ALA A 138 -0.90 4.14 5.29
N ALA A 139 -0.56 4.89 4.25
CA ALA A 139 0.64 5.69 4.23
C ALA A 139 0.43 7.00 3.48
N VAL A 140 1.25 8.00 3.81
CA VAL A 140 1.36 9.23 3.05
C VAL A 140 2.82 9.64 2.91
N SER A 141 3.11 10.34 1.83
CA SER A 141 4.29 11.19 1.70
C SER A 141 3.81 12.63 1.53
N ARG A 142 4.37 13.55 2.32
CA ARG A 142 3.85 14.93 2.40
C ARG A 142 4.84 15.95 1.91
N ARG A 143 6.12 15.60 1.98
CA ARG A 143 7.24 16.36 1.42
C ARG A 143 8.23 15.36 0.83
N PRO A 144 9.06 15.78 -0.14
CA PRO A 144 10.12 14.92 -0.64
C PRO A 144 10.98 14.37 0.48
N GLY A 145 11.07 13.04 0.55
CA GLY A 145 11.86 12.32 1.57
C GLY A 145 11.08 11.92 2.83
N THR A 146 9.80 12.29 2.99
CA THR A 146 9.01 11.91 4.18
C THR A 146 8.13 10.71 3.87
N MET A 147 7.98 9.84 4.86
CA MET A 147 6.97 8.78 4.87
C MET A 147 6.38 8.71 6.26
N GLU A 148 5.09 8.50 6.29
CA GLU A 148 4.34 8.16 7.49
C GLU A 148 3.42 7.01 7.14
N ILE A 149 3.36 6.00 8.01
CA ILE A 149 2.59 4.77 7.80
C ILE A 149 1.91 4.34 9.09
N TRP A 150 0.67 3.85 8.97
CA TRP A 150 -0.15 3.41 10.07
C TRP A 150 -0.70 2.01 9.84
N TRP A 151 -0.85 1.25 10.91
CA TRP A 151 -1.49 -0.06 10.90
C TRP A 151 -2.14 -0.38 12.24
N THR A 152 -3.04 -1.36 12.26
CA THR A 152 -3.66 -1.87 13.49
C THR A 152 -2.87 -3.05 14.06
N ALA A 153 -2.53 -3.01 15.35
CA ALA A 153 -1.88 -4.12 16.05
C ALA A 153 -2.90 -5.13 16.63
N PRO A 154 -2.47 -6.36 16.99
CA PRO A 154 -3.37 -7.39 17.54
C PRO A 154 -4.11 -7.03 18.83
N ASN A 155 -3.62 -6.08 19.60
CA ASN A 155 -4.29 -5.57 20.80
C ASN A 155 -5.26 -4.41 20.50
N GLY A 156 -5.49 -4.07 19.23
CA GLY A 156 -6.35 -2.97 18.79
C GLY A 156 -5.73 -1.58 18.94
N SER A 157 -4.42 -1.47 19.23
CA SER A 157 -3.73 -0.17 19.12
C SER A 157 -3.50 0.21 17.65
N VAL A 158 -3.43 1.50 17.37
CA VAL A 158 -3.00 2.03 16.07
C VAL A 158 -1.56 2.45 16.19
N GLN A 159 -0.70 1.78 15.41
CA GLN A 159 0.73 2.02 15.38
C GLN A 159 1.06 2.98 14.24
N ASP A 160 2.13 3.74 14.42
CA ASP A 160 2.70 4.67 13.46
C ASP A 160 4.19 4.36 13.29
N ALA A 161 4.67 4.36 12.05
CA ALA A 161 6.07 4.59 11.77
C ALA A 161 6.26 5.77 10.83
N TYR A 162 7.29 6.57 11.07
CA TYR A 162 7.67 7.67 10.19
C TYR A 162 9.18 7.71 9.94
N GLY A 163 9.54 8.12 8.73
CA GLY A 163 10.92 8.13 8.24
C GLY A 163 11.27 9.42 7.51
N TYR A 164 12.42 10.00 7.88
CA TYR A 164 13.08 11.12 7.18
C TYR A 164 14.51 10.72 6.77
N ASP A 165 15.26 10.17 7.74
CA ASP A 165 16.59 9.55 7.55
C ASP A 165 16.67 8.12 8.11
N TRP A 166 15.84 7.80 9.11
CA TRP A 166 15.63 6.47 9.69
C TRP A 166 14.21 6.36 10.24
N TRP A 167 13.73 5.13 10.39
CA TRP A 167 12.41 4.85 10.95
C TRP A 167 12.33 5.13 12.45
N LYS A 168 11.31 5.86 12.86
CA LYS A 168 10.85 5.98 14.24
C LYS A 168 9.46 5.36 14.33
N ARG A 169 9.13 4.79 15.48
CA ARG A 169 7.82 4.17 15.74
C ARG A 169 7.19 4.77 16.98
N PHE A 170 5.88 4.96 16.94
CA PHE A 170 5.10 5.33 18.12
C PHE A 170 3.67 4.79 18.03
N GLU A 171 2.98 4.83 19.16
CA GLU A 171 1.57 4.45 19.25
C GLU A 171 0.71 5.71 19.05
N LEU A 172 -0.07 5.75 17.97
CA LEU A 172 -1.01 6.84 17.69
C LEU A 172 -2.23 6.76 18.62
N ALA A 173 -2.72 5.54 18.85
CA ALA A 173 -3.86 5.25 19.72
C ALA A 173 -3.64 3.93 20.47
N GLY A 174 -4.00 3.91 21.76
CA GLY A 174 -3.69 2.81 22.68
C GLY A 174 -4.46 1.51 22.44
N PRO A 175 -4.16 0.45 23.22
CA PRO A 175 -4.84 -0.84 23.10
C PRO A 175 -6.37 -0.71 23.19
N GLY A 176 -7.07 -1.40 22.29
CA GLY A 176 -8.54 -1.38 22.20
C GLY A 176 -9.13 -0.15 21.51
N SER A 177 -8.32 0.74 20.95
CA SER A 177 -8.82 1.89 20.19
C SER A 177 -9.49 1.49 18.87
N ALA A 178 -8.82 0.68 18.06
CA ALA A 178 -9.30 0.22 16.76
C ALA A 178 -9.97 -1.17 16.83
N ALA A 179 -10.91 -1.41 15.92
CA ALA A 179 -11.38 -2.75 15.60
C ALA A 179 -10.23 -3.52 14.93
N VAL A 180 -9.84 -4.66 15.53
CA VAL A 180 -8.73 -5.48 15.04
C VAL A 180 -9.00 -5.97 13.62
N GLY A 181 -8.03 -5.77 12.73
CA GLY A 181 -8.14 -6.12 11.30
C GLY A 181 -9.02 -5.18 10.46
N SER A 182 -9.42 -4.03 11.01
CA SER A 182 -10.08 -2.99 10.23
C SER A 182 -9.11 -2.26 9.30
N GLU A 183 -9.67 -1.59 8.30
CA GLU A 183 -8.93 -0.70 7.43
C GLU A 183 -8.49 0.56 8.19
N VAL A 184 -7.31 1.06 7.82
CA VAL A 184 -6.83 2.39 8.18
C VAL A 184 -6.79 3.20 6.90
N SER A 185 -7.10 4.48 6.97
CA SER A 185 -6.99 5.37 5.81
C SER A 185 -6.39 6.69 6.27
N CYS A 186 -5.62 7.32 5.41
CA CYS A 186 -5.00 8.59 5.73
C CYS A 186 -4.98 9.51 4.52
N ILE A 187 -4.87 10.81 4.79
CA ILE A 187 -4.64 11.82 3.77
C ILE A 187 -3.72 12.89 4.30
N SER A 188 -2.96 13.47 3.39
CA SER A 188 -2.27 14.73 3.58
C SER A 188 -2.80 15.75 2.58
N ARG A 189 -3.25 16.90 3.09
CA ARG A 189 -3.77 17.99 2.26
C ARG A 189 -2.71 19.05 1.97
N THR A 190 -1.70 19.13 2.81
CA THR A 190 -0.58 20.06 2.76
C THR A 190 0.66 19.39 3.34
N ALA A 191 1.82 19.99 3.08
CA ALA A 191 3.09 19.57 3.69
C ALA A 191 3.05 19.52 5.23
N ASP A 192 2.06 20.18 5.85
CA ASP A 192 1.93 20.50 7.28
C ASP A 192 0.63 19.95 7.88
N SER A 193 0.05 18.93 7.24
CA SER A 193 -1.19 18.33 7.72
C SER A 193 -1.23 16.83 7.46
N MET A 194 -1.74 16.08 8.43
CA MET A 194 -2.14 14.68 8.26
C MET A 194 -3.46 14.44 8.97
N GLU A 195 -4.29 13.60 8.36
CA GLU A 195 -5.47 13.06 9.00
C GLU A 195 -5.49 11.55 8.77
N VAL A 196 -5.79 10.81 9.83
CA VAL A 196 -5.86 9.34 9.85
C VAL A 196 -7.23 8.95 10.39
N TRP A 197 -7.87 8.01 9.72
CA TRP A 197 -9.15 7.43 10.12
C TRP A 197 -9.04 5.92 10.25
N PHE A 198 -9.75 5.38 11.23
CA PHE A 198 -9.86 3.94 11.45
C PHE A 198 -11.20 3.61 12.10
N SER A 199 -11.63 2.36 11.98
CA SER A 199 -12.82 1.90 12.67
C SER A 199 -12.50 1.66 14.15
N GLY A 200 -13.21 2.34 15.06
CA GLY A 200 -13.08 2.14 16.50
C GLY A 200 -13.59 0.76 16.92
N SER A 201 -13.11 0.25 18.06
CA SER A 201 -13.52 -1.07 18.59
C SER A 201 -15.02 -1.22 18.87
N SER A 202 -15.74 -0.10 19.01
CA SER A 202 -17.19 -0.03 19.18
C SER A 202 -17.97 0.07 17.86
N GLY A 203 -17.26 0.17 16.71
CA GLY A 203 -17.84 0.39 15.39
C GLY A 203 -17.99 1.86 14.99
N SER A 204 -17.48 2.82 15.79
CA SER A 204 -17.32 4.22 15.38
C SER A 204 -16.28 4.37 14.26
N ILE A 205 -16.26 5.52 13.58
CA ILE A 205 -15.09 5.96 12.81
C ILE A 205 -14.36 6.98 13.67
N GLU A 206 -13.11 6.69 14.01
CA GLU A 206 -12.24 7.58 14.77
C GLU A 206 -11.38 8.40 13.81
N ASN A 207 -11.03 9.62 14.23
CA ASN A 207 -10.12 10.50 13.48
C ASN A 207 -9.01 11.03 14.39
N HIS A 208 -7.79 11.00 13.89
CA HIS A 208 -6.65 11.70 14.46
C HIS A 208 -6.09 12.66 13.42
N TYR A 209 -5.79 13.89 13.84
CA TYR A 209 -5.22 14.91 12.97
C TYR A 209 -3.95 15.49 13.55
N TRP A 210 -3.03 15.88 12.67
CA TRP A 210 -1.81 16.58 13.02
C TRP A 210 -1.65 17.80 12.10
N HIS A 211 -1.20 18.90 12.71
CA HIS A 211 -0.81 20.13 12.02
C HIS A 211 0.49 20.67 12.63
N GLY A 212 1.48 21.04 11.81
CA GLY A 212 2.75 21.57 12.30
C GLY A 212 3.76 21.95 11.23
#